data_AF-A0A957C1G5-F1
#
_entry.id   AF-A0A957C1G5-F1
#
_cell.length_a   1.000
_cell.length_b   1.000
_cell.length_c   1.000
_cell.angle_alpha   90.00
_cell.angle_beta   90.00
_cell.angle_gamma   90.00
#
_symmetry.space_group_name_H-M   'P 1'
#
loop_
_entity.id
_entity.type
_entity.pdbx_description
1 polymer ?
#
loop_
_entity_poly.entity_id
_entity_poly.type
_entity_poly.pdbx_seq_one_letter_code
_entity_poly.pdbx_strand_id
1 'polypeptide(L)'
;MAFLNKQERDALLDDIKDMRFQQIRGYVNRKDPKTRLAYFRNVQQSGKWMTRYVLEGLGTQVTLVEQPRVNERTNRRKYEIEEIIVEPTADNRL
;
A
#
# COMPACT_ATOMS: atom_id res chain seq x y z
N MET A 1 -6.34 16.78 13.78
CA MET A 1 -6.26 15.58 12.91
C MET A 1 -6.57 14.39 13.78
N ALA A 2 -7.46 13.50 13.33
CA ALA A 2 -7.74 12.25 14.04
C ALA A 2 -6.98 11.15 13.31
N PHE A 3 -6.03 10.52 14.01
CA PHE A 3 -5.36 9.35 13.48
C PHE A 3 -6.32 8.16 13.47
N LEU A 4 -6.17 7.28 12.49
CA LEU A 4 -6.97 6.08 12.42
C LEU A 4 -6.64 5.18 13.60
N ASN A 5 -7.66 4.73 14.33
CA ASN A 5 -7.52 3.67 15.31
C ASN A 5 -7.43 2.29 14.61
N LYS A 6 -7.26 1.22 15.39
CA LYS A 6 -7.15 -0.14 14.84
C LYS A 6 -8.33 -0.56 13.95
N GLN A 7 -9.57 -0.33 14.39
CA GLN A 7 -10.77 -0.74 13.62
C GLN A 7 -10.86 0.00 12.29
N GLU A 8 -10.49 1.28 12.27
CA GLU A 8 -10.49 2.08 11.05
C GLU A 8 -9.36 1.67 10.08
N ARG A 9 -8.23 1.19 10.59
CA ARG A 9 -7.17 0.60 9.77
C ARG A 9 -7.59 -0.74 9.17
N ASP A 10 -8.30 -1.56 9.93
CA ASP A 10 -8.85 -2.83 9.44
C ASP A 10 -9.89 -2.56 8.33
N ALA A 11 -10.76 -1.56 8.51
CA ALA A 11 -11.70 -1.12 7.48
C ALA A 11 -10.99 -0.57 6.23
N LEU A 12 -9.88 0.16 6.40
CA LEU A 12 -9.06 0.64 5.29
C LEU A 12 -8.49 -0.53 4.47
N LEU A 13 -8.03 -1.59 5.14
CA LEU A 13 -7.55 -2.80 4.47
C LEU A 13 -8.68 -3.48 3.69
N ASP A 14 -9.86 -3.62 4.31
CA ASP A 14 -11.03 -4.23 3.67
C ASP A 14 -11.48 -3.47 2.42
N ASP A 15 -11.42 -2.15 2.42
CA ASP A 15 -11.76 -1.32 1.26
C ASP A 15 -10.84 -1.57 0.06
N ILE A 16 -9.55 -1.85 0.30
CA ILE A 16 -8.53 -1.88 -0.76
C ILE A 16 -8.07 -3.28 -1.14
N LYS A 17 -8.43 -4.32 -0.38
CA LYS A 17 -7.91 -5.69 -0.57
C LYS A 17 -8.18 -6.28 -1.95
N ASP A 18 -9.32 -5.94 -2.55
CA ASP A 18 -9.75 -6.45 -3.86
C ASP A 18 -9.39 -5.49 -5.02
N MET A 19 -8.70 -4.38 -4.73
CA MET A 19 -8.36 -3.36 -5.71
C MET A 19 -7.03 -3.65 -6.42
N ARG A 20 -6.92 -3.26 -7.69
CA ARG A 20 -5.63 -3.28 -8.41
C ARG A 20 -4.73 -2.14 -7.94
N PHE A 21 -3.42 -2.28 -8.13
CA PHE A 21 -2.41 -1.29 -7.73
C PHE A 21 -2.77 0.16 -8.08
N GLN A 22 -3.21 0.43 -9.31
CA GLN A 22 -3.57 1.80 -9.73
C GLN A 22 -4.83 2.33 -9.03
N GLN A 23 -5.78 1.44 -8.69
CA GLN A 23 -6.97 1.79 -7.94
C GLN A 23 -6.61 2.10 -6.49
N ILE A 24 -5.76 1.28 -5.86
CA ILE A 24 -5.26 1.53 -4.51
C ILE A 24 -4.51 2.87 -4.47
N ARG A 25 -3.60 3.11 -5.42
CA ARG A 25 -2.88 4.38 -5.54
C ARG A 25 -3.84 5.56 -5.63
N GLY A 26 -4.90 5.46 -6.44
CA GLY A 26 -5.92 6.50 -6.55
C GLY A 26 -6.70 6.67 -5.25
N TYR A 27 -7.06 5.57 -4.58
CA TYR A 27 -7.80 5.56 -3.33
C TYR A 27 -7.01 6.25 -2.21
N VAL A 28 -5.77 5.82 -1.94
CA VAL A 28 -4.97 6.36 -0.82
C VAL A 28 -4.71 7.86 -0.98
N ASN A 29 -4.37 8.32 -2.19
CA ASN A 29 -4.15 9.74 -2.48
C ASN A 29 -5.41 10.60 -2.32
N ARG A 30 -6.61 10.02 -2.50
CA ARG A 30 -7.89 10.71 -2.26
C ARG A 30 -8.30 10.66 -0.79
N LYS A 31 -7.98 9.56 -0.10
CA LYS A 31 -8.31 9.36 1.31
C LYS A 31 -7.53 10.33 2.21
N ASP A 32 -6.26 10.58 1.88
CA ASP A 32 -5.44 11.57 2.57
C ASP A 32 -4.68 12.47 1.56
N PRO A 33 -5.00 13.77 1.49
CA PRO A 33 -4.27 14.73 0.66
C PRO A 33 -2.79 14.88 1.03
N LYS A 34 -2.39 14.47 2.25
CA LYS A 34 -1.00 14.46 2.71
C LYS A 34 -0.29 13.11 2.45
N THR A 35 -0.87 12.26 1.61
CA THR A 35 -0.23 10.98 1.24
C THR A 35 1.13 11.23 0.60
N ARG A 36 2.14 10.51 1.11
CA ARG A 36 3.49 10.50 0.57
C ARG A 36 3.91 9.09 0.17
N LEU A 37 4.54 8.96 -1.00
CA LEU A 37 5.18 7.71 -1.42
C LEU A 37 6.55 7.59 -0.73
N ALA A 38 6.69 6.63 0.19
CA ALA A 38 7.95 6.41 0.90
C ALA A 38 8.97 5.68 0.02
N TYR A 39 8.53 4.63 -0.67
CA TYR A 39 9.34 3.93 -1.67
C TYR A 39 8.43 3.21 -2.67
N PHE A 40 8.94 3.01 -3.88
CA PHE A 40 8.25 2.35 -4.97
C PHE A 40 9.00 1.11 -5.42
N ARG A 41 8.32 -0.05 -5.41
CA ARG A 41 8.86 -1.35 -5.85
C ARG A 41 10.28 -1.62 -5.37
N ASN A 42 10.50 -1.35 -4.08
CA ASN A 42 11.77 -1.62 -3.44
C ASN A 42 11.93 -3.14 -3.26
N VAL A 43 13.10 -3.66 -3.60
CA VAL A 43 13.40 -5.10 -3.53
C VAL A 43 14.09 -5.38 -2.20
N GLN A 44 13.30 -5.48 -1.12
CA GLN A 44 13.83 -5.81 0.20
C GLN A 44 13.93 -7.33 0.43
N GLN A 45 13.14 -8.11 -0.32
CA GLN A 45 13.15 -9.57 -0.32
C GLN A 45 13.22 -10.07 -1.76
N SER A 46 13.93 -11.19 -1.98
CA SER A 46 14.05 -11.76 -3.32
C SER A 46 12.67 -12.13 -3.88
N GLY A 47 12.39 -11.68 -5.10
CA GLY A 47 11.12 -11.98 -5.77
C GLY A 47 9.90 -11.22 -5.22
N LYS A 48 10.08 -10.24 -4.33
CA LYS A 48 9.00 -9.37 -3.84
C LYS A 48 9.34 -7.90 -4.04
N TRP A 49 8.38 -7.14 -4.55
CA TRP A 49 8.47 -5.70 -4.72
C TRP A 49 7.56 -5.03 -3.70
N MET A 50 8.11 -4.16 -2.88
CA MET A 50 7.34 -3.46 -1.87
C MET A 50 7.13 -2.01 -2.27
N THR A 51 5.89 -1.53 -2.21
CA THR A 51 5.55 -0.12 -2.42
C THR A 51 4.85 0.40 -1.18
N ARG A 52 5.36 1.48 -0.56
CA ARG A 52 4.79 2.03 0.69
C ARG A 52 4.27 3.44 0.50
N TYR A 53 3.01 3.64 0.88
CA TYR A 53 2.37 4.94 1.03
C TYR A 53 2.26 5.28 2.51
N VAL A 54 2.63 6.49 2.89
CA VAL A 54 2.43 7.04 4.23
C VAL A 54 1.31 8.07 4.14
N LEU A 55 0.21 7.82 4.82
CA LEU A 55 -0.94 8.71 4.95
C LEU A 55 -0.73 9.52 6.23
N GLU A 56 0.12 10.56 6.13
CA GLU A 56 0.58 11.35 7.27
C GLU A 56 -0.57 12.03 8.02
N GLY A 57 -1.61 12.47 7.31
CA GLY A 57 -2.81 13.07 7.92
C GLY A 57 -3.66 12.08 8.72
N LEU A 58 -3.54 10.79 8.41
CA LEU A 58 -4.28 9.68 9.04
C LEU A 58 -3.42 8.85 10.01
N GLY A 59 -2.14 9.15 10.13
CA GLY A 59 -1.22 8.42 11.02
C GLY A 59 -1.11 6.92 10.68
N THR A 60 -1.16 6.58 9.39
CA THR A 60 -1.15 5.20 8.90
C THR A 60 -0.24 5.05 7.68
N GLN A 61 0.38 3.88 7.52
CA GLN A 61 1.11 3.49 6.33
C GLN A 61 0.48 2.26 5.69
N VAL A 62 0.45 2.24 4.36
CA VAL A 62 -0.03 1.12 3.54
C VAL A 62 1.16 0.60 2.74
N THR A 63 1.52 -0.66 2.95
CA THR A 63 2.56 -1.36 2.18
C THR A 63 1.90 -2.39 1.27
N LEU A 64 2.15 -2.26 -0.03
CA LEU A 64 1.75 -3.22 -1.05
C LEU A 64 2.94 -4.13 -1.34
N VAL A 65 2.73 -5.43 -1.23
CA VAL A 65 3.72 -6.45 -1.59
C VAL A 65 3.27 -7.05 -2.93
N GLU A 66 4.05 -6.76 -3.97
CA GLU A 66 3.82 -7.21 -5.33
C GLU A 66 4.79 -8.35 -5.68
N GLN A 67 4.29 -9.44 -6.27
CA GLN A 67 5.12 -10.48 -6.86
C GLN A 67 5.24 -10.26 -8.37
N PRO A 68 6.43 -9.98 -8.93
CA PRO A 68 6.62 -9.90 -10.37
C PRO A 68 6.44 -11.28 -11.00
N ARG A 69 5.62 -11.34 -12.05
CA ARG A 69 5.45 -12.51 -12.92
C ARG A 69 6.15 -12.23 -14.24
N VAL A 70 7.03 -13.14 -14.64
CA VAL A 70 7.61 -13.13 -15.99
C VAL A 70 6.53 -13.62 -16.94
N ASN A 71 6.21 -12.83 -17.96
CA ASN A 71 5.35 -13.26 -19.04
C ASN A 71 6.24 -13.57 -20.24
N GLU A 72 6.41 -14.86 -20.57
CA GLU A 72 7.31 -15.30 -21.64
C GLU A 72 6.83 -14.88 -23.04
N ARG A 73 5.53 -14.60 -23.21
CA ARG A 73 4.94 -14.22 -24.51
C ARG A 73 4.98 -12.73 -24.80
N THR A 74 5.09 -11.87 -23.79
CA THR A 74 5.10 -10.42 -23.98
C THR A 74 6.18 -9.82 -23.11
N ASN A 75 7.00 -8.91 -23.64
CA ASN A 75 8.03 -8.21 -22.87
C ASN A 75 7.47 -7.25 -21.78
N ARG A 76 6.17 -7.37 -21.44
CA ARG A 76 5.50 -6.63 -20.37
C ARG A 76 5.61 -7.43 -19.08
N ARG A 77 6.23 -6.82 -18.06
CA ARG A 77 6.27 -7.36 -16.70
C ARG A 77 4.86 -7.34 -16.10
N LYS A 78 4.31 -8.51 -15.78
CA LYS A 78 3.08 -8.64 -15.00
C LYS A 78 3.45 -8.65 -13.51
N TYR A 79 2.49 -8.30 -12.68
CA TYR A 79 2.64 -8.34 -11.22
C TYR A 79 1.28 -8.63 -10.59
N GLU A 80 1.32 -9.31 -9.45
CA GLU A 80 0.16 -9.61 -8.62
C GLU A 80 0.41 -9.01 -7.25
N ILE A 81 -0.62 -8.43 -6.63
CA ILE A 81 -0.53 -8.02 -5.23
C ILE A 81 -0.71 -9.29 -4.41
N GLU A 82 0.33 -9.68 -3.69
CA GLU A 82 0.34 -10.87 -2.83
C GLU A 82 -0.20 -10.52 -1.43
N GLU A 83 0.16 -9.33 -0.93
CA GLU A 83 -0.16 -8.92 0.42
C GLU A 83 -0.32 -7.39 0.49
N ILE A 84 -1.24 -6.94 1.37
CA ILE A 84 -1.43 -5.54 1.72
C ILE A 84 -1.34 -5.43 3.23
N ILE A 85 -0.42 -4.60 3.70
CA ILE A 85 -0.14 -4.39 5.12
C ILE A 85 -0.53 -2.96 5.47
N VAL A 86 -1.40 -2.80 6.46
CA VAL A 86 -1.83 -1.49 6.99
C VAL A 86 -1.37 -1.37 8.43
N GLU A 87 -0.51 -0.40 8.72
CA GLU A 87 0.11 -0.21 10.03
C GLU A 87 0.01 1.25 10.48
N PRO A 88 -0.01 1.53 11.80
CA PRO A 88 0.14 2.89 12.28
C PRO A 88 1.53 3.45 11.95
N THR A 89 1.63 4.78 11.80
CA THR A 89 2.93 5.46 11.85
C THR A 89 3.43 5.55 13.28
N ALA A 90 4.73 5.80 13.48
CA ALA A 90 5.32 5.94 14.81
C ALA A 90 4.66 7.04 15.68
N ASP A 91 4.10 8.08 15.03
CA ASP A 91 3.39 9.16 15.70
C ASP A 91 1.99 8.76 16.17
N ASN A 92 1.41 7.71 15.57
CA ASN A 92 0.09 7.21 15.91
C ASN A 92 0.15 6.15 17.02
N ARG A 93 -0.27 6.55 18.24
CA ARG A 93 -0.28 5.70 19.44
C ARG A 93 -1.65 5.03 19.69
N LEU A 94 -2.58 5.09 18.73
CA LEU A 94 -3.97 4.57 18.83
C LEU A 94 -4.17 3.18 18.20
#